data_AF-A0A7S1YIA8-F1
#
_entry.id   AF-A0A7S1YIA8-F1
#
_cell.length_a   1.000
_cell.length_b   1.000
_cell.length_c   1.000
_cell.angle_alpha   90.00
_cell.angle_beta   90.00
_cell.angle_gamma   90.00
#
_symmetry.space_group_name_H-M   'P 1'
#
loop_
_entity.id
_entity.type
_entity.pdbx_description
1 polymer ?
#
loop_
_entity_poly.entity_id
_entity_poly.type
_entity_poly.pdbx_seq_one_letter_code
_entity_poly.pdbx_strand_id
1 'polypeptide(L)'
;FLDAPQTAARDVWIRSGKRAAPNGGVMRTAVTAIPYYWDAGRVQDTTVKFCTTTHADPRCVASCVTVAECARQMLLRTSSADDANQESSETANSFIDSAMRRVNDMNLNETFDVDEYERYATMTTLDELKLDDPQSIGYTLKCMGTGLWALR
;
A
#
# COMPACT_ATOMS: atom_id res chain seq x y z
N PHE A 1 -5.62 17.15 -17.20
CA PHE A 1 -4.78 16.08 -16.60
C PHE A 1 -3.30 16.35 -16.81
N LEU A 2 -2.87 16.92 -17.95
CA LEU A 2 -1.45 17.18 -18.26
C LEU A 2 -0.79 18.16 -17.28
N ASP A 3 -1.51 19.19 -16.82
CA ASP A 3 -0.92 20.22 -15.94
C ASP A 3 -1.06 19.93 -14.44
N ALA A 4 -2.12 19.20 -14.06
CA ALA A 4 -2.45 18.90 -12.66
C ALA A 4 -3.10 17.50 -12.55
N PRO A 5 -2.34 16.41 -12.69
CA PRO A 5 -2.88 15.06 -12.72
C PRO A 5 -3.53 14.66 -11.39
N GLN A 6 -2.98 15.08 -10.25
CA GLN A 6 -3.55 14.77 -8.94
C GLN A 6 -4.92 15.41 -8.74
N THR A 7 -5.07 16.68 -9.14
CA THR A 7 -6.36 17.38 -9.10
C THR A 7 -7.38 16.69 -10.00
N ALA A 8 -7.00 16.35 -11.24
CA ALA A 8 -7.87 15.66 -12.17
C ALA A 8 -8.33 14.28 -11.63
N ALA A 9 -7.43 13.49 -11.04
CA ALA A 9 -7.76 12.21 -10.42
C ALA A 9 -8.70 12.39 -9.23
N ARG A 10 -8.46 13.42 -8.39
CA ARG A 10 -9.32 13.77 -7.25
C ARG A 10 -10.74 14.14 -7.70
N ASP A 11 -10.88 14.94 -8.75
CA ASP A 11 -12.19 15.36 -9.27
C ASP A 11 -12.98 14.19 -9.83
N VAL A 12 -12.31 13.24 -10.50
CA VAL A 12 -12.95 12.00 -10.98
C VAL A 12 -13.40 11.16 -9.78
N TRP A 13 -12.55 10.98 -8.78
CA TRP A 13 -12.90 10.23 -7.56
C TRP A 13 -14.09 10.85 -6.83
N ILE A 14 -14.11 12.18 -6.65
CA ILE A 14 -15.25 12.90 -6.05
C ILE A 14 -16.53 12.69 -6.88
N ARG A 15 -16.46 12.86 -8.22
CA ARG A 15 -17.62 12.65 -9.09
C ARG A 15 -18.14 11.21 -9.10
N SER A 16 -17.28 10.22 -8.81
CA SER A 16 -17.68 8.83 -8.63
C SER A 16 -18.39 8.56 -7.30
N GLY A 17 -18.57 9.58 -6.45
CA GLY A 17 -19.11 9.44 -5.11
C GLY A 17 -18.09 8.89 -4.10
N LYS A 18 -16.79 9.09 -4.35
CA LYS A 18 -15.68 8.60 -3.51
C LYS A 18 -15.63 7.07 -3.33
N ARG A 19 -16.15 6.31 -4.30
CA ARG A 19 -16.25 4.83 -4.19
C ARG A 19 -15.13 4.08 -4.89
N ALA A 20 -14.52 4.67 -5.91
CA ALA A 20 -13.55 3.99 -6.77
C ALA A 20 -12.21 3.76 -6.05
N ALA A 21 -11.91 2.50 -5.70
CA ALA A 21 -10.64 2.08 -5.12
C ALA A 21 -10.00 0.86 -5.83
N PRO A 22 -9.68 0.98 -7.13
CA PRO A 22 -9.07 -0.12 -7.88
C PRO A 22 -7.58 -0.30 -7.54
N ASN A 23 -7.07 -1.51 -7.74
CA ASN A 23 -5.69 -1.93 -7.47
C ASN A 23 -4.64 -1.40 -8.47
N GLY A 24 -5.07 -0.61 -9.47
CA GLY A 24 -4.19 -0.09 -10.51
C GLY A 24 -3.07 0.83 -9.99
N GLY A 25 -3.21 1.41 -8.80
CA GLY A 25 -2.12 2.10 -8.10
C GLY A 25 -1.07 1.12 -7.59
N VAL A 26 -1.52 0.06 -6.91
CA VAL A 26 -0.69 -0.93 -6.22
C VAL A 26 0.22 -1.68 -7.19
N MET A 27 -0.32 -2.12 -8.33
CA MET A 27 0.39 -2.97 -9.30
C MET A 27 1.67 -2.35 -9.90
N ARG A 28 1.91 -1.05 -9.68
CA ARG A 28 3.05 -0.31 -10.23
C ARG A 28 3.79 0.53 -9.18
N THR A 29 3.48 0.35 -7.90
CA THR A 29 4.01 1.24 -6.85
C THR A 29 5.36 0.81 -6.28
N ALA A 30 5.72 -0.48 -6.32
CA ALA A 30 6.94 -0.97 -5.64
C ALA A 30 8.22 -0.23 -6.07
N VAL A 31 8.26 0.24 -7.32
CA VAL A 31 9.40 0.99 -7.88
C VAL A 31 9.69 2.30 -7.14
N THR A 32 8.72 2.90 -6.45
CA THR A 32 8.89 4.17 -5.73
C THR A 32 9.82 4.05 -4.53
N ALA A 33 10.01 2.84 -3.99
CA ALA A 33 10.90 2.57 -2.88
C ALA A 33 12.37 2.51 -3.29
N ILE A 34 12.66 2.00 -4.49
CA ILE A 34 14.01 1.68 -4.98
C ILE A 34 14.98 2.87 -4.93
N PRO A 35 14.68 4.06 -5.47
CA PRO A 35 15.66 5.13 -5.54
C PRO A 35 15.95 5.81 -4.19
N TYR A 36 15.14 5.57 -3.16
CA TYR A 36 15.18 6.30 -1.88
C TYR A 36 15.05 5.37 -0.67
N TYR A 37 15.42 4.10 -0.79
CA TYR A 37 15.06 3.09 0.21
C TYR A 37 15.58 3.39 1.64
N TRP A 38 16.68 4.15 1.73
CA TRP A 38 17.26 4.65 2.98
C TRP A 38 16.46 5.79 3.63
N ASP A 39 15.59 6.46 2.88
CA ASP A 39 14.78 7.60 3.32
C ASP A 39 13.29 7.25 3.29
N ALA A 40 12.87 6.72 4.43
CA ALA A 40 11.50 6.56 4.89
C ALA A 40 10.49 7.62 4.37
N GLY A 41 10.73 8.89 4.67
CA GLY A 41 9.81 9.98 4.37
C GLY A 41 9.72 10.23 2.87
N ARG A 42 10.87 10.17 2.18
CA ARG A 42 10.92 10.36 0.73
C ARG A 42 10.24 9.24 -0.05
N VAL A 43 10.33 7.99 0.42
CA VAL A 43 9.57 6.87 -0.17
C VAL A 43 8.07 7.11 -0.02
N GLN A 44 7.61 7.50 1.16
CA GLN A 44 6.20 7.80 1.42
C GLN A 44 5.71 8.95 0.52
N ASP A 45 6.40 10.09 0.50
CA ASP A 45 6.04 11.25 -0.32
C ASP A 45 5.99 10.93 -1.82
N THR A 46 6.99 10.20 -2.32
CA THR A 46 7.06 9.78 -3.72
C THR A 46 5.89 8.85 -4.06
N THR A 47 5.58 7.91 -3.17
CA THR A 47 4.50 6.94 -3.33
C THR A 47 3.14 7.61 -3.33
N VAL A 48 2.89 8.54 -2.40
CA VAL A 48 1.65 9.33 -2.35
C VAL A 48 1.48 10.13 -3.63
N LYS A 49 2.53 10.85 -4.07
CA LYS A 49 2.50 11.64 -5.31
C LYS A 49 2.24 10.76 -6.53
N PHE A 50 2.90 9.60 -6.61
CA PHE A 50 2.75 8.64 -7.70
C PHE A 50 1.35 8.05 -7.77
N CYS A 51 0.84 7.53 -6.65
CA CYS A 51 -0.52 6.96 -6.56
C CYS A 51 -1.59 7.99 -6.94
N THR A 52 -1.52 9.17 -6.33
CA THR A 52 -2.53 10.23 -6.50
C THR A 52 -2.56 10.85 -7.89
N THR A 53 -1.58 10.60 -8.77
CA THR A 53 -1.67 10.99 -10.20
C THR A 53 -2.87 10.38 -10.92
N THR A 54 -3.42 9.28 -10.40
CA THR A 54 -4.49 8.50 -11.04
C THR A 54 -5.50 7.92 -10.05
N HIS A 55 -5.08 7.63 -8.81
CA HIS A 55 -5.91 7.02 -7.77
C HIS A 55 -5.90 7.93 -6.55
N ALA A 56 -6.90 8.80 -6.43
CA ALA A 56 -7.00 9.74 -5.32
C ALA A 56 -7.63 9.15 -4.04
N ASP A 57 -8.15 7.92 -4.12
CA ASP A 57 -8.80 7.24 -3.00
C ASP A 57 -7.79 6.91 -1.88
N PRO A 58 -8.08 7.26 -0.61
CA PRO A 58 -7.23 6.93 0.53
C PRO A 58 -6.85 5.47 0.65
N ARG A 59 -7.74 4.54 0.30
CA ARG A 59 -7.48 3.10 0.36
C ARG A 59 -6.41 2.70 -0.65
N CYS A 60 -6.41 3.32 -1.83
CA CYS A 60 -5.34 3.14 -2.82
C CYS A 60 -4.02 3.72 -2.32
N VAL A 61 -4.05 4.91 -1.70
CA VAL A 61 -2.86 5.55 -1.13
C VAL A 61 -2.26 4.69 -0.02
N ALA A 62 -3.06 4.25 0.95
CA ALA A 62 -2.65 3.35 2.02
C ALA A 62 -2.03 2.08 1.44
N SER A 63 -2.74 1.39 0.52
CA SER A 63 -2.23 0.18 -0.14
C SER A 63 -0.88 0.39 -0.82
N CYS A 64 -0.71 1.53 -1.51
CA CYS A 64 0.54 1.84 -2.21
C CYS A 64 1.69 2.10 -1.22
N VAL A 65 1.44 2.87 -0.16
CA VAL A 65 2.43 3.15 0.88
C VAL A 65 2.83 1.86 1.60
N THR A 66 1.87 0.98 1.89
CA THR A 66 2.14 -0.33 2.50
C THR A 66 3.09 -1.17 1.65
N VAL A 67 2.78 -1.34 0.36
CA VAL A 67 3.64 -2.12 -0.56
C VAL A 67 5.01 -1.47 -0.74
N ALA A 68 5.08 -0.14 -0.86
CA ALA A 68 6.34 0.58 -0.98
C ALA A 68 7.19 0.46 0.29
N GLU A 69 6.58 0.50 1.48
CA GLU A 69 7.30 0.31 2.75
C GLU A 69 7.82 -1.11 2.91
N CYS A 70 7.04 -2.14 2.55
CA CYS A 70 7.53 -3.52 2.55
C CYS A 70 8.73 -3.68 1.59
N ALA A 71 8.63 -3.15 0.36
CA ALA A 71 9.74 -3.16 -0.60
C ALA A 71 10.99 -2.42 -0.06
N ARG A 72 10.78 -1.29 0.61
CA ARG A 72 11.84 -0.51 1.27
C ARG A 72 12.57 -1.33 2.33
N GLN A 73 11.84 -2.04 3.18
CA GLN A 73 12.40 -2.87 4.25
C GLN A 73 13.21 -4.06 3.69
N MET A 74 12.73 -4.68 2.62
CA MET A 74 13.48 -5.74 1.90
C MET A 74 14.83 -5.22 1.37
N LEU A 75 14.85 -4.03 0.78
CA LEU A 75 16.06 -3.40 0.25
C LEU A 75 17.05 -3.01 1.36
N LEU A 76 16.55 -2.50 2.49
CA LEU A 76 17.39 -2.23 3.66
C LEU A 76 18.05 -3.50 4.19
N ARG A 77 17.29 -4.59 4.38
CA ARG A 77 17.85 -5.86 4.83
C ARG A 77 18.88 -6.44 3.87
N THR A 78 18.62 -6.37 2.56
CA THR A 78 19.59 -6.83 1.55
C THR A 78 20.91 -6.05 1.62
N SER A 79 20.87 -4.80 2.10
CA SER A 79 22.06 -3.96 2.28
C SER A 79 22.82 -4.27 3.58
N SER A 80 22.18 -4.89 4.56
CA SER A 80 22.73 -5.26 5.87
C SER A 80 23.05 -6.76 5.87
N ALA A 81 24.29 -7.12 5.52
CA ALA A 81 24.73 -8.51 5.29
C ALA A 81 24.71 -9.46 6.52
N ASP A 82 24.06 -9.10 7.63
CA ASP A 82 24.27 -9.73 8.94
C ASP A 82 23.13 -10.64 9.45
N ASP A 83 22.07 -10.87 8.67
CA ASP A 83 20.81 -11.42 9.21
C ASP A 83 20.41 -12.81 8.66
N ALA A 84 21.36 -13.74 8.56
CA ALA A 84 21.11 -15.10 8.09
C ALA A 84 20.33 -16.00 9.10
N ASN A 85 20.06 -15.51 10.31
CA ASN A 85 19.54 -16.33 11.42
C ASN A 85 18.12 -15.97 11.90
N GLN A 86 17.42 -15.04 11.24
CA GLN A 86 16.06 -14.66 11.66
C GLN A 86 14.99 -15.44 10.91
N GLU A 87 13.96 -15.91 11.61
CA GLU A 87 12.85 -16.63 11.01
C GLU A 87 12.14 -15.73 9.97
N SER A 88 11.85 -16.28 8.78
CA SER A 88 11.30 -15.49 7.66
C SER A 88 9.95 -14.85 8.00
N SER A 89 9.12 -15.51 8.81
CA SER A 89 7.81 -15.01 9.23
C SER A 89 7.90 -13.83 10.22
N GLU A 90 8.80 -13.88 11.21
CA GLU A 90 9.02 -12.75 12.13
C GLU A 90 9.52 -11.52 11.36
N THR A 91 10.36 -11.75 10.35
CA THR A 91 10.84 -10.70 9.44
C THR A 91 9.71 -10.08 8.64
N ALA A 92 8.83 -10.91 8.05
CA ALA A 92 7.67 -10.44 7.30
C ALA A 92 6.72 -9.59 8.15
N ASN A 93 6.40 -10.05 9.36
CA ASN A 93 5.52 -9.30 10.27
C ASN A 93 6.12 -7.96 10.67
N SER A 94 7.43 -7.87 10.89
CA SER A 94 8.11 -6.60 11.17
C SER A 94 7.96 -5.57 10.03
N PHE A 95 7.91 -6.04 8.77
CA PHE A 95 7.72 -5.17 7.61
C PHE A 95 6.29 -4.64 7.57
N ILE A 96 5.33 -5.51 7.85
CA ILE A 96 3.91 -5.19 7.90
C ILE A 96 3.62 -4.18 9.02
N ASP A 97 4.20 -4.38 10.21
CA ASP A 97 4.06 -3.45 11.34
C ASP A 97 4.66 -2.07 11.01
N SER A 98 5.78 -2.02 10.28
CA SER A 98 6.37 -0.76 9.81
C SER A 98 5.44 -0.05 8.82
N ALA A 99 4.85 -0.79 7.89
CA ALA A 99 3.90 -0.28 6.92
C ALA A 99 2.61 0.24 7.57
N MET A 100 2.04 -0.51 8.52
CA MET A 100 0.85 -0.10 9.26
C MET A 100 1.10 1.18 10.07
N ARG A 101 2.23 1.27 10.79
CA ARG A 101 2.60 2.50 11.50
C ARG A 101 2.65 3.71 10.57
N ARG A 102 3.27 3.58 9.38
CA ARG A 102 3.27 4.67 8.39
C ARG A 102 1.88 5.10 7.99
N VAL A 103 1.00 4.16 7.66
CA VAL A 103 -0.36 4.47 7.22
C VAL A 103 -1.16 5.11 8.36
N ASN A 104 -1.00 4.64 9.60
CA ASN A 104 -1.69 5.19 10.76
C ASN A 104 -1.18 6.60 11.13
N ASP A 105 0.09 6.90 10.88
CA ASP A 105 0.66 8.25 11.03
C ASP A 105 0.21 9.21 9.91
N MET A 106 -0.35 8.70 8.81
CA MET A 106 -0.87 9.54 7.74
C MET A 106 -2.24 10.11 8.10
N ASN A 107 -2.40 11.42 7.93
CA ASN A 107 -3.71 12.08 8.00
C ASN A 107 -4.52 11.81 6.71
N LEU A 108 -4.93 10.55 6.53
CA LEU A 108 -5.84 10.14 5.47
C LEU A 108 -7.24 10.73 5.74
N ASN A 109 -7.94 11.12 4.68
CA ASN A 109 -9.19 11.87 4.82
C ASN A 109 -10.29 11.08 5.55
N GLU A 110 -11.37 11.77 5.93
CA GLU A 110 -12.52 11.25 6.69
C GLU A 110 -13.20 9.98 6.16
N THR A 111 -12.96 9.62 4.89
CA THR A 111 -13.55 8.41 4.28
C THR A 111 -12.67 7.18 4.41
N PHE A 112 -11.49 7.30 5.00
CA PHE A 112 -10.59 6.18 5.24
C PHE A 112 -11.01 5.41 6.49
N ASP A 113 -11.42 4.16 6.29
CA ASP A 113 -11.71 3.21 7.36
C ASP A 113 -10.41 2.49 7.75
N VAL A 114 -9.85 2.87 8.89
CA VAL A 114 -8.62 2.27 9.43
C VAL A 114 -8.86 0.81 9.79
N ASP A 115 -10.02 0.46 10.36
CA ASP A 115 -10.33 -0.90 10.77
C ASP A 115 -10.42 -1.84 9.55
N GLU A 116 -11.01 -1.37 8.44
CA GLU A 116 -11.03 -2.12 7.18
C GLU A 116 -9.60 -2.36 6.67
N TYR A 117 -8.76 -1.32 6.65
CA TYR A 117 -7.36 -1.42 6.24
C TYR A 117 -6.59 -2.43 7.09
N GLU A 118 -6.67 -2.30 8.43
CA GLU A 118 -5.96 -3.18 9.36
C GLU A 118 -6.43 -4.62 9.23
N ARG A 119 -7.72 -4.86 8.99
CA ARG A 119 -8.26 -6.19 8.72
C ARG A 119 -7.60 -6.83 7.49
N TYR A 120 -7.52 -6.13 6.36
CA TYR A 120 -6.85 -6.66 5.17
C TYR A 120 -5.34 -6.77 5.34
N ALA A 121 -4.71 -5.90 6.14
CA ALA A 121 -3.29 -5.96 6.41
C ALA A 121 -2.89 -7.19 7.25
N THR A 122 -3.79 -7.68 8.10
CA THR A 122 -3.54 -8.75 9.08
C THR A 122 -4.10 -10.12 8.68
N MET A 123 -4.88 -10.22 7.60
CA MET A 123 -5.37 -11.51 7.08
C MET A 123 -4.21 -12.48 6.79
N THR A 124 -4.38 -13.74 7.19
CA THR A 124 -3.35 -14.80 7.07
C THR A 124 -3.79 -15.95 6.17
N THR A 125 -5.03 -15.96 5.70
CA THR A 125 -5.53 -16.99 4.76
C THR A 125 -6.08 -16.36 3.47
N LEU A 126 -5.97 -17.09 2.35
CA LEU A 126 -6.53 -16.65 1.07
C LEU A 126 -8.06 -16.60 1.08
N ASP A 127 -8.72 -17.48 1.83
CA ASP A 127 -10.18 -17.56 1.93
C ASP A 127 -10.78 -16.28 2.53
N GLU A 128 -10.10 -15.67 3.51
CA GLU A 128 -10.52 -14.41 4.13
C GLU A 128 -10.53 -13.23 3.16
N LEU A 129 -9.62 -13.24 2.17
CA LEU A 129 -9.48 -12.19 1.17
C LEU A 129 -10.62 -12.21 0.13
N LYS A 130 -11.32 -13.35 -0.03
CA LYS A 130 -12.44 -13.52 -0.98
C LYS A 130 -12.10 -13.01 -2.38
N LEU A 131 -10.98 -13.47 -2.95
CA LEU A 131 -10.42 -12.92 -4.19
C LEU A 131 -11.33 -13.08 -5.42
N ASP A 132 -12.30 -13.98 -5.33
CA ASP A 132 -13.29 -14.32 -6.35
C ASP A 132 -14.63 -13.58 -6.19
N ASP A 133 -14.78 -12.72 -5.18
CA ASP A 133 -16.01 -11.93 -4.99
C ASP A 133 -16.26 -10.98 -6.18
N PRO A 134 -17.32 -11.20 -6.97
CA PRO A 134 -17.58 -10.45 -8.20
C PRO A 134 -17.84 -8.96 -7.96
N GLN A 135 -18.24 -8.56 -6.75
CA GLN A 135 -18.56 -7.16 -6.44
C GLN A 135 -17.31 -6.32 -6.13
N SER A 136 -16.18 -6.95 -5.85
CA SER A 136 -14.95 -6.27 -5.40
C SER A 136 -13.70 -6.76 -6.14
N ILE A 137 -13.87 -7.30 -7.35
CA ILE A 137 -12.76 -7.62 -8.25
C ILE A 137 -11.91 -6.35 -8.46
N GLY A 138 -10.60 -6.52 -8.27
CA GLY A 138 -9.64 -5.43 -8.41
C GLY A 138 -9.64 -4.44 -7.23
N TYR A 139 -10.27 -4.75 -6.10
CA TYR A 139 -10.20 -3.89 -4.92
C TYR A 139 -8.78 -3.77 -4.37
N THR A 140 -8.35 -2.54 -4.09
CA THR A 140 -6.97 -2.24 -3.69
C THR A 140 -6.52 -2.96 -2.42
N LEU A 141 -7.37 -3.03 -1.39
CA LEU A 141 -7.01 -3.68 -0.11
C LEU A 141 -6.88 -5.20 -0.25
N LYS A 142 -7.66 -5.83 -1.13
CA LYS A 142 -7.48 -7.26 -1.48
C LYS A 142 -6.14 -7.51 -2.15
N CYS A 143 -5.77 -6.66 -3.11
CA CYS A 143 -4.48 -6.75 -3.80
C CYS A 143 -3.31 -6.57 -2.82
N MET A 144 -3.40 -5.58 -1.93
CA MET A 144 -2.42 -5.37 -0.86
C MET A 144 -2.36 -6.58 0.07
N GLY A 145 -3.50 -7.01 0.63
CA GLY A 145 -3.58 -8.14 1.55
C GLY A 145 -3.05 -9.44 0.96
N THR A 146 -3.28 -9.68 -0.34
CA THR A 146 -2.69 -10.83 -1.06
C THR A 146 -1.16 -10.77 -1.09
N GLY A 147 -0.60 -9.58 -1.34
CA GLY A 147 0.85 -9.38 -1.31
C GLY A 147 1.44 -9.58 0.10
N LEU A 148 0.74 -9.11 1.13
CA LEU A 148 1.15 -9.30 2.52
C LEU A 148 1.01 -10.76 2.98
N TRP A 149 -0.02 -11.46 2.51
CA TRP A 149 -0.16 -12.90 2.71
C TRP A 149 1.04 -13.66 2.11
N ALA A 150 1.42 -13.33 0.86
CA ALA A 150 2.54 -13.99 0.19
C ALA A 150 3.93 -13.62 0.77
N LEU A 151 4.01 -12.53 1.52
CA LEU A 151 5.23 -12.09 2.18
C LEU A 151 5.53 -12.89 3.46
N ARG A 152 4.51 -13.44 4.11
CA ARG A 152 4.64 -14.25 5.34
C ARG A 152 5.09 -15.66 5.04
#